data_AF-A0A353GD49-F1
#
_entry.id   AF-A0A353GD49-F1
#
_cell.length_a   1.000
_cell.length_b   1.000
_cell.length_c   1.000
_cell.angle_alpha   90.00
_cell.angle_beta   90.00
_cell.angle_gamma   90.00
#
_symmetry.space_group_name_H-M   'P 1'
#
loop_
_entity.id
_entity.type
_entity.pdbx_description
1 polymer ?
#
loop_
_entity_poly.entity_id
_entity_poly.type
_entity_poly.pdbx_seq_one_letter_code
_entity_poly.pdbx_strand_id
1 'polypeptide(L)'
;MMDILRDVAMAFSHTFVWISFLICAVIIIWQFSINSHLRTQLHDLRELTAIANGALEYAGRCGDGHDGARHFLWCFRFSPAELETRFPSWPVFRNRFVEKAMRARS
;
A
#
# COMPACT_ATOMS: atom_id res chain seq x y z
N MET A 1 -20.07 40.87 -42.00
CA MET A 1 -19.83 39.44 -42.33
C MET A 1 -18.46 38.97 -41.85
N MET A 2 -17.39 39.77 -42.00
CA MET A 2 -16.07 39.47 -41.39
C MET A 2 -16.07 39.51 -39.85
N ASP A 3 -16.85 40.39 -39.21
CA ASP A 3 -16.87 40.49 -37.74
C ASP A 3 -17.51 39.27 -37.05
N ILE A 4 -18.59 38.74 -37.63
CA ILE A 4 -19.27 37.53 -37.12
C ILE A 4 -18.35 36.30 -37.22
N LEU A 5 -17.63 36.15 -38.34
CA LEU A 5 -16.65 35.08 -38.51
C LEU A 5 -15.49 35.20 -37.51
N ARG A 6 -15.09 36.42 -37.16
CA ARG A 6 -14.02 36.68 -36.19
C ARG A 6 -14.46 36.41 -34.74
N ASP A 7 -15.67 36.79 -34.37
CA ASP A 7 -16.24 36.50 -33.04
C ASP A 7 -16.50 35.01 -32.83
N VAL A 8 -16.97 34.32 -33.87
CA VAL A 8 -17.12 32.87 -33.86
C VAL A 8 -15.74 32.20 -33.72
N ALA A 9 -14.73 32.64 -34.47
CA ALA A 9 -13.37 32.10 -34.35
C ALA A 9 -12.74 32.37 -32.96
N MET A 10 -12.98 33.53 -32.36
CA MET A 10 -12.55 33.83 -30.98
C MET A 10 -13.31 32.99 -29.94
N ALA A 11 -14.61 32.75 -30.13
CA ALA A 11 -15.37 31.87 -29.25
C ALA A 11 -14.85 30.42 -29.31
N PHE A 12 -14.57 29.91 -30.52
CA PHE A 12 -14.02 28.56 -30.70
C PHE A 12 -12.61 28.40 -30.10
N SER A 13 -11.72 29.40 -30.26
CA SER A 13 -10.40 29.35 -29.65
C SER A 13 -10.47 29.39 -28.12
N HIS A 14 -11.36 30.20 -27.56
CA HIS A 14 -11.55 30.29 -26.12
C HIS A 14 -12.13 28.98 -25.54
N THR A 15 -13.04 28.33 -26.27
CA THR A 15 -13.63 27.04 -25.88
C THR A 15 -12.58 25.93 -25.92
N PHE A 16 -11.72 25.92 -26.94
CA PHE A 16 -10.64 24.93 -27.07
C PHE A 16 -9.61 25.03 -25.95
N VAL A 17 -9.27 26.26 -25.52
CA VAL A 17 -8.38 26.51 -24.39
C VAL A 17 -8.99 25.95 -23.10
N TRP A 18 -10.27 26.24 -22.82
CA TRP A 18 -10.96 25.70 -21.64
C TRP A 18 -11.07 24.18 -21.63
N ILE A 19 -11.39 23.57 -22.76
CA ILE A 19 -11.42 22.10 -22.90
C ILE A 19 -10.02 21.52 -22.60
N SER A 20 -8.96 22.14 -23.11
CA SER A 20 -7.58 21.71 -22.83
C SER A 20 -7.25 21.80 -21.33
N PHE A 21 -7.64 22.89 -20.66
CA PHE A 21 -7.48 23.01 -19.21
C PHE A 21 -8.26 21.95 -18.43
N LEU A 22 -9.51 21.66 -18.83
CA LEU A 22 -10.32 20.62 -18.20
C LEU A 22 -9.69 19.23 -18.37
N ILE A 23 -9.20 18.89 -19.56
CA ILE A 23 -8.52 17.62 -19.81
C ILE A 23 -7.27 17.49 -18.94
N CYS A 24 -6.44 18.55 -18.88
CA CYS A 24 -5.25 18.56 -18.02
C CYS A 24 -5.62 18.39 -16.54
N ALA A 25 -6.66 19.08 -16.07
CA ALA A 25 -7.13 18.95 -14.69
C ALA A 25 -7.58 17.50 -14.37
N VAL A 26 -8.33 16.87 -15.27
CA VAL A 26 -8.76 15.46 -15.13
C VAL A 26 -7.55 14.52 -15.07
N ILE A 27 -6.55 14.70 -15.95
CA ILE A 27 -5.33 13.88 -15.94
C ILE A 27 -4.58 14.04 -14.61
N ILE A 28 -4.43 15.27 -14.11
CA ILE A 28 -3.73 15.54 -12.84
C ILE A 28 -4.47 14.87 -11.68
N ILE A 29 -5.79 15.00 -11.59
CA ILE A 29 -6.60 14.39 -10.53
C ILE A 29 -6.49 12.87 -10.59
N TRP A 30 -6.60 12.29 -11.79
CA TRP A 30 -6.49 10.85 -11.97
C TRP A 30 -5.09 10.34 -11.57
N GLN A 31 -4.03 11.02 -12.01
CA GLN A 31 -2.67 10.66 -11.65
C GLN A 31 -2.44 10.75 -10.13
N PHE A 32 -3.04 11.75 -9.48
CA PHE A 32 -2.98 11.90 -8.03
C PHE A 32 -3.67 10.73 -7.32
N SER A 33 -4.87 10.35 -7.78
CA SER A 33 -5.63 9.21 -7.23
C SER A 33 -4.91 7.88 -7.42
N ILE A 34 -4.25 7.65 -8.57
CA ILE A 34 -3.44 6.45 -8.79
C ILE A 34 -2.24 6.45 -7.84
N ASN A 35 -1.54 7.58 -7.71
CA ASN A 35 -0.36 7.68 -6.86
C ASN A 35 -0.71 7.47 -5.38
N SER A 36 -1.84 8.02 -4.91
CA SER A 36 -2.31 7.75 -3.55
C SER A 36 -2.63 6.28 -3.35
N HIS A 37 -3.32 5.64 -4.31
CA HIS A 37 -3.66 4.22 -4.22
C HIS A 37 -2.41 3.34 -4.21
N LEU A 38 -1.43 3.61 -5.08
CA LEU A 38 -0.15 2.91 -5.12
C LEU A 38 0.63 3.07 -3.82
N ARG A 39 0.61 4.25 -3.18
CA ARG A 39 1.26 4.46 -1.88
C ARG A 39 0.60 3.63 -0.78
N THR A 40 -0.73 3.54 -0.76
CA THR A 40 -1.45 2.68 0.19
C THR A 40 -1.11 1.21 -0.04
N GLN A 41 -1.18 0.71 -1.27
CA GLN A 41 -0.82 -0.66 -1.59
C GLN A 41 0.64 -0.99 -1.24
N LEU A 42 1.56 -0.05 -1.49
CA LEU A 42 2.97 -0.18 -1.12
C LEU A 42 3.14 -0.25 0.40
N HIS A 43 2.38 0.51 1.17
CA HIS A 43 2.39 0.45 2.63
C HIS A 43 1.89 -0.92 3.12
N ASP A 44 0.77 -1.40 2.60
CA ASP A 44 0.19 -2.69 2.95
C ASP A 44 1.14 -3.86 2.62
N LEU A 45 1.74 -3.83 1.42
CA LEU A 45 2.74 -4.82 1.01
C LEU A 45 3.97 -4.82 1.92
N ARG A 46 4.42 -3.63 2.35
CA ARG A 46 5.56 -3.51 3.28
C ARG A 46 5.22 -4.06 4.65
N GLU A 47 4.03 -3.76 5.15
CA GLU A 47 3.56 -4.30 6.42
C GLU A 47 3.50 -5.83 6.36
N LEU A 48 2.90 -6.40 5.32
CA LEU A 48 2.84 -7.85 5.12
C LEU A 48 4.24 -8.48 5.02
N THR A 49 5.17 -7.82 4.33
CA THR A 49 6.56 -8.27 4.23
C THR A 49 7.26 -8.24 5.59
N ALA A 50 7.03 -7.19 6.38
CA ALA A 50 7.58 -7.08 7.73
C ALA A 50 7.01 -8.17 8.66
N ILE A 51 5.71 -8.47 8.56
CA ILE A 51 5.06 -9.55 9.30
C ILE A 51 5.66 -10.91 8.90
N ALA A 52 5.83 -11.17 7.60
CA ALA A 52 6.42 -12.42 7.12
C ALA A 52 7.87 -12.61 7.59
N ASN A 53 8.69 -11.55 7.54
CA ASN A 53 10.06 -11.58 8.06
C ASN A 53 10.07 -11.77 9.58
N GLY A 54 9.18 -11.08 10.30
CA GLY A 54 9.01 -11.27 11.73
C GLY A 54 8.59 -12.70 12.08
N ALA A 55 7.75 -13.34 11.27
CA ALA A 55 7.34 -14.72 11.48
C ALA A 55 8.53 -15.69 11.33
N LEU A 56 9.39 -15.48 10.33
CA LEU A 56 10.62 -16.27 10.16
C LEU A 56 11.58 -16.09 11.35
N GLU A 57 11.77 -14.86 11.81
CA GLU A 57 12.64 -14.59 12.96
C GLU A 57 12.08 -15.16 14.26
N TYR A 58 10.76 -15.08 14.45
CA TYR A 58 10.08 -15.67 15.60
C TYR A 58 10.16 -17.20 15.58
N ALA A 59 9.99 -17.82 14.41
CA ALA A 59 10.16 -19.26 14.24
C ALA A 59 11.57 -19.71 14.66
N GLY A 60 12.60 -18.94 14.31
CA GLY A 60 13.98 -19.20 14.74
C GLY A 60 14.24 -19.03 16.23
N ARG A 61 13.34 -18.37 16.96
CA ARG A 61 13.41 -18.15 18.43
C ARG A 61 12.55 -19.13 19.23
N CYS A 62 11.70 -19.93 18.59
CA CYS A 62 10.95 -20.98 19.29
C CYS A 62 11.93 -21.99 19.89
N GLY A 63 11.99 -22.06 21.22
CA GLY A 63 13.04 -22.74 22.00
C GLY A 63 13.10 -24.27 21.90
N ASP A 64 12.23 -24.91 21.12
CA ASP A 64 12.08 -26.38 21.05
C ASP A 64 12.56 -26.97 19.72
N GLY A 65 13.66 -26.45 19.17
CA GLY A 65 14.31 -27.00 17.98
C GLY A 65 13.52 -26.83 16.67
N HIS A 66 13.99 -27.50 15.61
CA HIS A 66 13.41 -27.40 14.25
C HIS A 66 11.90 -27.70 14.18
N ASP A 67 11.37 -28.52 15.09
CA ASP A 67 9.96 -28.89 15.11
C ASP A 67 9.05 -27.76 15.63
N GLY A 68 9.49 -27.01 16.65
CA GLY A 68 8.75 -25.84 17.15
C GLY A 68 8.68 -24.71 16.10
N ALA A 69 9.77 -24.49 15.37
CA ALA A 69 9.82 -23.54 14.26
C ALA A 69 8.90 -23.95 13.11
N ARG A 70 8.93 -25.23 12.71
CA ARG A 70 8.09 -25.77 11.63
C ARG A 70 6.61 -25.72 11.99
N HIS A 71 6.26 -26.04 13.24
CA HIS A 71 4.89 -25.99 13.74
C HIS A 71 4.35 -24.56 13.78
N PHE A 72 5.17 -23.59 14.23
CA PHE A 72 4.81 -22.18 14.17
C PHE A 72 4.51 -21.73 12.72
N LEU A 73 5.40 -22.04 11.77
CA LEU A 73 5.22 -21.66 10.37
C LEU A 73 3.98 -22.32 9.75
N TRP A 74 3.67 -23.56 10.16
CA TRP A 74 2.45 -24.25 9.75
C TRP A 74 1.19 -23.52 10.27
N CYS A 75 1.14 -23.23 11.58
CA CYS A 75 0.03 -22.47 12.18
C CYS A 75 -0.10 -21.08 11.55
N PHE A 76 1.01 -20.40 11.27
CA PHE A 76 1.02 -19.08 10.65
C PHE A 76 0.39 -19.09 9.25
N ARG A 77 0.64 -20.15 8.45
CA ARG A 77 0.12 -20.26 7.08
C ARG A 77 -1.31 -20.78 7.01
N PHE A 78 -1.66 -21.77 7.84
CA PHE A 78 -2.88 -22.57 7.66
C PHE A 78 -3.91 -22.41 8.78
N SER A 79 -3.50 -21.97 9.97
CA SER A 79 -4.38 -21.89 11.15
C SER A 79 -4.17 -20.60 11.94
N PRO A 80 -4.47 -19.41 11.37
CA PRO A 80 -4.27 -18.13 12.05
C PRO A 80 -5.09 -18.01 13.35
N ALA A 81 -6.25 -18.67 13.43
CA ALA A 81 -7.07 -18.72 14.64
C ALA A 81 -6.39 -19.46 15.82
N GLU A 82 -5.54 -20.45 15.51
CA GLU A 82 -4.78 -21.20 16.53
C GLU A 82 -3.43 -20.55 16.85
N LEU A 83 -2.99 -19.60 16.03
CA LEU A 83 -1.68 -18.97 16.15
C LEU A 83 -1.58 -18.17 17.44
N GLU A 84 -2.58 -17.34 17.74
CA GLU A 84 -2.55 -16.47 18.93
C GLU A 84 -2.77 -17.24 20.23
N THR A 85 -3.52 -18.35 20.19
CA THR A 85 -3.75 -19.21 21.35
C THR A 85 -2.54 -20.08 21.68
N ARG A 86 -1.84 -20.61 20.67
CA ARG A 86 -0.64 -21.44 20.85
C ARG A 86 0.65 -20.64 21.01
N PHE A 87 0.72 -19.44 20.43
CA PHE A 87 1.89 -18.56 20.49
C PHE A 87 1.49 -17.18 21.02
N PRO A 88 1.16 -17.05 22.31
CA PRO A 88 0.64 -15.80 22.88
C PRO A 88 1.65 -14.64 22.82
N SER A 89 2.95 -14.91 22.73
CA SER A 89 3.98 -13.89 22.55
C SER A 89 4.11 -13.36 21.11
N TRP A 90 3.51 -14.05 20.13
CA TRP A 90 3.60 -13.67 18.71
C TRP A 90 3.03 -12.27 18.42
N PRO A 91 1.80 -11.89 18.85
CA PRO A 91 1.24 -10.56 18.54
C PRO A 91 2.11 -9.42 19.06
N VAL A 92 2.67 -9.56 20.26
CA VAL A 92 3.56 -8.56 20.86
C VAL A 92 4.88 -8.45 20.09
N PHE A 93 5.45 -9.59 19.70
CA PHE A 93 6.66 -9.62 18.87
C PHE A 93 6.43 -8.99 17.50
N ARG A 94 5.36 -9.41 16.80
CA ARG A 94 4.94 -8.89 15.49
C ARG A 94 4.81 -7.38 15.53
N ASN A 95 4.04 -6.85 16.48
CA ASN A 95 3.76 -5.41 16.53
C ASN A 95 5.05 -4.59 16.73
N ARG A 96 5.94 -5.02 17.64
CA ARG A 96 7.25 -4.37 17.84
C ARG A 96 8.15 -4.48 16.61
N PHE A 97 8.12 -5.61 15.93
CA PHE A 97 8.93 -5.86 14.74
C PHE A 97 8.48 -4.99 13.57
N VAL A 98 7.17 -4.94 13.30
CA VAL A 98 6.55 -4.11 12.28
C VAL A 98 6.81 -2.63 12.59
N GLU A 99 6.60 -2.19 13.83
CA GLU A 99 6.88 -0.82 14.25
C GLU A 99 8.34 -0.42 14.01
N LYS A 100 9.30 -1.30 14.33
CA LYS A 100 10.72 -1.09 14.05
C LYS A 100 11.00 -1.02 12.54
N ALA A 101 10.42 -1.94 11.76
CA ALA A 101 10.61 -1.98 10.30
C ALA A 101 10.05 -0.73 9.61
N MET A 102 8.92 -0.21 10.10
CA MET A 102 8.31 1.02 9.58
C MET A 102 9.09 2.27 9.99
N ARG A 103 9.62 2.32 11.23
CA ARG A 103 10.43 3.47 11.73
C ARG A 103 11.81 3.57 11.11
N ALA A 104 12.45 2.47 10.74
CA ALA A 104 13.79 2.49 10.16
C ALA A 104 13.87 3.18 8.77
N ARG A 105 12.74 3.69 8.25
CA ARG A 105 12.64 4.30 6.92
C ARG A 105 11.98 5.68 6.89
N SER A 106 11.57 6.22 8.05
CA SER A 106 11.24 7.65 8.20
C SER A 106 12.50 8.45 8.48
#